data_AF-W1Y1T4-F1
#
_entry.id   AF-W1Y1T4-F1
#
_cell.length_a   1.000
_cell.length_b   1.000
_cell.length_c   1.000
_cell.angle_alpha   90.00
_cell.angle_beta   90.00
_cell.angle_gamma   90.00
#
_symmetry.space_group_name_H-M   'P 1'
#
loop_
_entity.id
_entity.type
_entity.pdbx_description
1 polymer ?
#
loop_
_entity_poly.entity_id
_entity_poly.type
_entity_poly.pdbx_seq_one_letter_code
_entity_poly.pdbx_strand_id
1 'polypeptide(L)'
;FIAKDLITVVPLLAAVLWLWGFTAQRQLVIKIAIALAVSLFVSWTMGHLFPHDRPFVENIGYNFLHHAADDSFPSDHGTVIFTFALAFLCWHRL
;
A
#
# COMPACT_ATOMS: atom_id res chain seq x y z
N PHE A 1 -4.38 -12.73 4.21
CA PHE A 1 -3.46 -13.64 3.51
C PHE A 1 -3.06 -13.04 2.16
N ILE A 2 -3.87 -13.16 1.10
CA ILE A 2 -3.53 -12.69 -0.27
C ILE A 2 -3.11 -11.21 -0.34
N ALA A 3 -3.79 -10.29 0.34
CA ALA A 3 -3.42 -8.88 0.30
C ALA A 3 -2.01 -8.62 0.89
N LYS A 4 -1.67 -9.31 1.96
CA LYS A 4 -0.35 -9.22 2.61
C LYS A 4 0.74 -9.71 1.66
N ASP A 5 0.46 -10.79 0.95
CA ASP A 5 1.35 -11.35 -0.06
C ASP A 5 1.47 -10.40 -1.27
N LEU A 6 0.38 -9.76 -1.68
CA LEU A 6 0.37 -8.83 -2.81
C LEU A 6 1.21 -7.56 -2.53
N ILE A 7 1.30 -7.10 -1.28
CA ILE A 7 2.21 -6.01 -0.91
C ILE A 7 3.67 -6.37 -1.23
N THR A 8 4.07 -7.64 -1.11
CA THR A 8 5.46 -8.07 -1.39
C THR A 8 5.84 -7.95 -2.87
N VAL A 9 4.85 -7.89 -3.78
CA VAL A 9 5.08 -7.68 -5.21
C VAL A 9 5.67 -6.30 -5.48
N VAL A 10 5.29 -5.29 -4.70
CA VAL A 10 5.75 -3.90 -4.87
C VAL A 10 7.28 -3.76 -4.72
N PRO A 11 7.92 -4.17 -3.60
CA PRO A 11 9.37 -4.10 -3.47
C PRO A 11 10.10 -5.06 -4.42
N LEU A 12 9.52 -6.22 -4.76
CA LEU A 12 10.11 -7.14 -5.73
C LEU A 12 10.22 -6.49 -7.12
N LEU A 13 9.12 -5.91 -7.61
CA LEU A 13 9.09 -5.19 -8.88
C LEU A 13 10.03 -3.99 -8.87
N ALA A 14 10.07 -3.23 -7.77
CA ALA A 14 11.01 -2.12 -7.61
C ALA A 14 12.47 -2.59 -7.71
N ALA A 15 12.84 -3.70 -7.06
CA ALA A 15 14.18 -4.26 -7.12
C ALA A 15 14.55 -4.72 -8.54
N VAL A 16 13.64 -5.42 -9.23
CA VAL A 16 13.85 -5.87 -10.62
C VAL A 16 14.04 -4.68 -11.56
N LEU A 17 13.16 -3.69 -11.49
CA LEU A 17 13.23 -2.48 -12.32
C LEU A 17 14.46 -1.63 -12.00
N TRP A 18 14.93 -1.63 -10.75
CA TRP A 18 16.11 -0.88 -10.36
C TRP A 18 17.42 -1.52 -10.87
N LEU A 19 17.55 -2.84 -10.72
CA LEU A 19 18.77 -3.56 -11.09
C LEU A 19 18.90 -3.77 -12.60
N TRP A 20 17.80 -4.02 -13.32
CA TRP A 20 17.80 -4.32 -14.76
C TRP A 20 17.14 -3.25 -15.65
N GLY A 21 16.54 -2.21 -15.08
CA GLY A 21 15.92 -1.14 -15.85
C GLY A 21 16.88 -0.04 -16.28
N PHE A 22 16.54 0.62 -17.38
CA PHE A 22 17.19 1.85 -17.87
C PHE A 22 16.74 3.07 -17.03
N THR A 23 17.23 4.25 -17.39
CA THR A 23 16.98 5.51 -16.67
C THR A 23 15.49 5.77 -16.44
N ALA A 24 14.64 5.51 -17.43
CA ALA A 24 13.18 5.71 -17.31
C ALA A 24 12.55 4.80 -16.25
N GLN A 25 12.93 3.51 -16.21
CA GLN A 25 12.44 2.57 -15.19
C GLN A 25 12.90 2.97 -13.78
N ARG A 26 14.13 3.47 -13.63
CA ARG A 26 14.63 3.96 -12.33
C ARG A 26 13.87 5.20 -11.86
N GLN A 27 13.55 6.12 -12.78
CA GLN A 27 12.70 7.27 -12.47
C GLN A 27 11.28 6.84 -12.09
N LEU A 28 10.71 5.84 -12.76
CA LEU A 28 9.41 5.26 -12.40
C LEU A 28 9.42 4.70 -10.98
N VAL A 29 10.45 3.92 -10.61
CA VAL A 29 10.60 3.36 -9.26
C VAL A 29 10.64 4.48 -8.20
N ILE A 30 11.41 5.55 -8.44
CA ILE A 30 11.48 6.69 -7.53
C ILE A 30 10.13 7.39 -7.38
N LYS A 31 9.42 7.65 -8.49
CA LYS A 31 8.09 8.28 -8.46
C LYS A 31 7.08 7.44 -7.68
N ILE A 32 7.07 6.12 -7.92
CA ILE A 32 6.21 5.18 -7.19
C ILE A 32 6.57 5.16 -5.70
N ALA A 33 7.86 5.13 -5.35
CA ALA A 33 8.31 5.14 -3.96
C ALA A 33 7.87 6.43 -3.22
N ILE A 34 8.00 7.59 -3.87
CA ILE A 34 7.53 8.86 -3.33
C ILE A 34 6.01 8.84 -3.14
N ALA A 35 5.25 8.37 -4.15
CA ALA A 35 3.80 8.28 -4.05
C ALA A 35 3.35 7.38 -2.89
N LEU A 36 4.00 6.23 -2.73
CA LEU A 36 3.73 5.30 -1.61
C LEU A 36 4.04 5.95 -0.26
N ALA A 37 5.20 6.59 -0.12
CA ALA A 37 5.57 7.28 1.12
C ALA A 37 4.55 8.36 1.50
N VAL A 38 4.12 9.19 0.54
CA VAL A 38 3.10 10.21 0.77
C VAL A 38 1.75 9.57 1.13
N SER A 39 1.32 8.53 0.41
CA SER A 39 0.04 7.86 0.67
C SER A 39 -0.01 7.22 2.05
N LEU A 40 1.08 6.57 2.49
CA LEU A 40 1.18 5.96 3.82
C LEU A 40 1.25 7.00 4.92
N PHE A 41 1.94 8.12 4.69
CA PHE A 41 1.96 9.22 5.63
C PHE A 41 0.56 9.81 5.83
N VAL A 42 -0.19 10.02 4.75
CA VAL A 42 -1.60 10.46 4.82
C VAL A 42 -2.48 9.41 5.49
N SER A 43 -2.28 8.13 5.18
CA SER A 43 -3.01 7.02 5.82
C SER A 43 -2.80 7.03 7.34
N TRP A 44 -1.55 7.17 7.77
CA TRP A 44 -1.17 7.22 9.17
C TRP A 44 -1.76 8.44 9.89
N THR A 45 -1.71 9.63 9.28
CA THR A 45 -2.32 10.82 9.88
C THR A 45 -3.84 10.69 10.00
N MET A 46 -4.50 10.11 8.99
CA MET A 46 -5.95 9.86 9.05
C MET A 46 -6.33 8.85 10.12
N GLY A 47 -5.57 7.77 10.30
CA GLY A 47 -5.82 6.80 11.39
C GLY A 47 -5.74 7.47 12.77
N HIS A 48 -4.81 8.40 12.97
CA HIS A 48 -4.70 9.15 14.23
C HIS A 48 -5.78 10.21 14.43
N LEU A 49 -6.23 10.86 13.34
CA LEU A 49 -7.28 11.89 13.42
C LEU A 49 -8.68 11.28 13.52
N PHE A 50 -8.88 10.09 12.95
CA PHE A 50 -10.16 9.39 12.86
C PHE A 50 -9.98 7.91 13.26
N PRO A 51 -9.62 7.63 14.53
CA PRO A 51 -9.45 6.26 14.98
C PRO A 51 -10.76 5.49 14.81
N HIS A 52 -10.67 4.31 14.20
CA HIS A 52 -11.83 3.49 13.89
C HIS A 52 -11.51 2.02 14.10
N ASP A 53 -12.11 1.44 15.13
CA ASP A 53 -11.94 0.03 15.47
C ASP A 53 -12.44 -0.88 14.35
N ARG A 54 -11.81 -2.05 14.23
CA ARG A 54 -12.28 -3.09 13.30
C ARG A 54 -13.52 -3.78 13.88
N PRO A 55 -14.47 -4.26 13.05
CA PRO A 55 -15.69 -4.90 13.54
C PRO A 55 -15.43 -6.04 14.55
N PHE A 56 -14.38 -6.83 14.36
CA PHE A 56 -14.07 -7.94 15.28
C PHE A 56 -13.57 -7.48 16.66
N VAL A 57 -12.99 -6.28 16.78
CA VAL A 57 -12.57 -5.70 18.08
C VAL A 57 -13.82 -5.38 18.90
N GLU A 58 -14.87 -4.91 18.24
CA GLU A 58 -16.19 -4.67 18.83
C GLU A 58 -17.04 -5.94 18.98
N ASN A 59 -16.49 -7.12 18.67
CA ASN A 59 -17.21 -8.41 18.62
C ASN A 59 -18.40 -8.42 17.64
N ILE A 60 -18.32 -7.62 16.57
CA ILE A 60 -19.31 -7.53 15.51
C ILE A 60 -18.90 -8.43 14.35
N GLY A 61 -19.76 -9.41 14.03
CA GLY A 61 -19.56 -10.34 12.92
C GLY A 61 -18.48 -11.39 13.19
N TYR A 62 -18.18 -12.20 12.17
CA TYR A 62 -17.19 -13.27 12.27
C TYR A 62 -15.87 -12.84 11.61
N ASN A 63 -14.76 -13.04 12.32
CA ASN A 63 -13.42 -12.83 11.77
C ASN A 63 -12.93 -14.10 11.07
N PHE A 64 -13.12 -14.16 9.74
CA PHE A 64 -12.71 -15.31 8.93
C PHE A 64 -11.19 -15.47 8.78
N LEU A 65 -10.43 -14.38 8.90
CA LEU A 65 -8.98 -14.36 8.67
C LEU A 65 -8.30 -13.55 9.78
N HIS A 66 -7.48 -14.21 10.59
CA HIS A 66 -6.75 -13.55 11.68
C HIS A 66 -6.07 -12.26 11.22
N HIS A 67 -6.41 -11.16 11.88
CA HIS A 67 -5.96 -9.81 11.56
C HIS A 67 -5.61 -9.06 12.86
N ALA A 68 -4.67 -8.12 12.79
CA ALA A 68 -4.26 -7.36 13.96
C ALA A 68 -5.35 -6.36 14.40
N ALA A 69 -5.43 -6.06 15.68
CA ALA A 69 -6.32 -5.02 16.22
C ALA A 69 -5.72 -3.61 15.99
N ASP A 70 -5.46 -3.28 14.74
CA ASP A 70 -5.02 -1.96 14.27
C ASP A 70 -6.19 -1.19 13.64
N ASP A 71 -5.97 0.09 13.31
CA ASP A 71 -7.00 0.95 12.72
C ASP A 71 -7.62 0.33 11.45
N SER A 72 -8.94 0.43 11.35
CA SER A 72 -9.68 -0.06 10.19
C SER A 72 -9.69 0.95 9.03
N PHE A 73 -9.48 2.24 9.32
CA PHE A 73 -9.55 3.33 8.36
C PHE A 73 -8.32 4.25 8.40
N PRO A 74 -7.75 4.59 7.24
CA PRO A 74 -7.92 3.92 5.95
C PRO A 74 -7.19 2.57 5.91
N SER A 75 -7.52 1.72 4.95
CA SER A 75 -6.88 0.40 4.84
C SER A 75 -5.44 0.50 4.36
N ASP A 76 -4.45 0.10 5.16
CA ASP A 76 -3.04 0.05 4.76
C ASP A 76 -2.81 -0.71 3.44
N HIS A 77 -3.41 -1.89 3.32
CA HIS A 77 -3.29 -2.72 2.13
C HIS A 77 -3.91 -2.05 0.90
N GLY A 78 -5.11 -1.45 1.07
CA GLY A 78 -5.75 -0.67 0.02
C GLY A 78 -4.90 0.51 -0.41
N THR A 79 -4.40 1.30 0.55
CA THR A 79 -3.53 2.46 0.32
C THR A 79 -2.31 2.09 -0.52
N VAL A 80 -1.60 1.02 -0.17
CA VAL A 80 -0.41 0.58 -0.92
C VAL A 80 -0.77 0.11 -2.33
N ILE A 81 -1.75 -0.78 -2.48
CA ILE A 81 -2.06 -1.43 -3.76
C ILE A 81 -2.62 -0.41 -4.76
N PHE A 82 -3.58 0.42 -4.35
CA PHE A 82 -4.18 1.41 -5.25
C PHE A 82 -3.19 2.52 -5.61
N THR A 83 -2.37 2.98 -4.66
CA THR A 83 -1.33 3.98 -4.95
C THR A 83 -0.32 3.43 -5.94
N PHE A 84 0.17 2.20 -5.73
CA PHE A 84 1.07 1.54 -6.67
C PHE A 84 0.45 1.40 -8.06
N ALA A 85 -0.78 0.87 -8.15
CA ALA A 85 -1.46 0.64 -9.41
C ALA A 85 -1.66 1.95 -10.19
N LEU A 86 -2.15 3.00 -9.54
CA LEU A 86 -2.36 4.31 -10.18
C LEU A 86 -1.04 4.96 -10.59
N ALA A 87 -0.04 4.99 -9.71
CA ALA A 87 1.28 5.55 -10.00
C ALA A 87 1.94 4.83 -11.19
N PHE A 88 1.88 3.49 -11.20
CA PHE A 88 2.38 2.70 -12.31
C PHE A 88 1.63 2.98 -13.60
N LEU A 89 0.29 2.92 -13.60
CA LEU A 89 -0.52 3.18 -14.80
C LEU A 89 -0.27 4.57 -15.37
N CYS A 90 -0.19 5.60 -14.52
CA CYS A 90 0.02 6.98 -14.93
C CYS A 90 1.44 7.27 -15.44
N TRP A 91 2.46 6.58 -14.94
CA TRP A 91 3.86 6.95 -15.20
C TRP A 91 4.69 5.91 -15.93
N HIS A 92 4.23 4.66 -16.10
CA HIS A 92 5.05 3.62 -16.73
C HIS A 92 5.35 3.83 -18.22
N ARG A 93 4.62 4.72 -18.90
CA ARG A 93 4.78 5.02 -20.33
C ARG A 93 5.34 6.41 -20.62
N LEU A 94 5.58 7.21 -19.57
CA LEU A 94 6.23 8.52 -19.67
C LEU A 94 7.74 8.36 -19.54
#